data_AF-N8UNH6-F1
#
_entry.id   AF-N8UNH6-F1
#
_cell.length_a   1.000
_cell.length_b   1.000
_cell.length_c   1.000
_cell.angle_alpha   90.00
_cell.angle_beta   90.00
_cell.angle_gamma   90.00
#
_symmetry.space_group_name_H-M   'P 1'
#
loop_
_entity.id
_entity.type
_entity.pdbx_description
1 polymer ?
#
loop_
_entity_poly.entity_id
_entity_poly.type
_entity_poly.pdbx_seq_one_letter_code
_entity_poly.pdbx_strand_id
1 'polypeptide(L)'
;MSSTQLFRPVQIIFRLSPLMAALAVFISPITAVQADETTTTINKLEAPVQLPSYRFHQDHVLGTSLDVVVTTANQKDAEKALEAIQTEIARLDQILSVWRDDSEISQLNREQKISASSELYDVIAACEQWRSATCGGFDARLGQLISLWENSNQVQKLDDQTQEALLQQLKTQSIELNPQTKQITLAPAIKVAPDAYAKGYVIDRALVAAQQAVPHLQGILIDIGGDMRVWGQSPQQAGWKIGIQNPNERFDNAAPAQVLNVKDQAVAFSGQGYRDLAGQSHLLNPQTGQPVQTVEQCVVVGQCAADADALATALTAMPAHEGIQLIEQLVGYEAQLVSTDGIQYQSSGWSTLLDANQPAIMRHVAAGGAATAWPKGYQAQIEVNIPKIAVDNYRAPYVSVWVTDANKKLVRTIAVWGKDEKWINSNYVWWRRYGRQMPNLDAVAKPSRQPGQYKLAWDGKDEQGKAVNAGKYLIHIETSREHGDHSYQTIELDVAPKTATQTLPAQAEIGIVKLKFQRGA
;
A
#
# COMPACT_ATOMS: atom_id res chain seq x y z
N MET A 1 -10.51 -39.26 -35.75
CA MET A 1 -9.86 -39.92 -34.60
C MET A 1 -9.09 -38.85 -33.85
N SER A 2 -9.70 -38.31 -32.80
CA SER A 2 -9.18 -37.18 -32.02
C SER A 2 -8.54 -37.75 -30.75
N SER A 3 -7.24 -37.52 -30.57
CA SER A 3 -6.50 -37.93 -29.38
C SER A 3 -6.56 -36.82 -28.33
N THR A 4 -7.40 -37.02 -27.33
CA THR A 4 -7.42 -36.26 -26.08
C THR A 4 -6.12 -36.54 -25.30
N GLN A 5 -5.21 -35.57 -25.27
CA GLN A 5 -4.11 -35.59 -24.30
C GLN A 5 -4.67 -35.18 -22.93
N LEU A 6 -4.79 -36.17 -22.04
CA LEU A 6 -5.07 -36.00 -20.63
C LEU A 6 -3.91 -35.25 -19.97
N PHE A 7 -4.20 -34.05 -19.45
CA PHE A 7 -3.33 -33.33 -18.53
C PHE A 7 -3.06 -34.21 -17.29
N ARG A 8 -1.79 -34.52 -17.05
CA ARG A 8 -1.35 -35.14 -15.79
C ARG A 8 -1.19 -34.05 -14.72
N PRO A 9 -1.64 -34.27 -13.48
CA PRO A 9 -1.39 -33.35 -12.39
C PRO A 9 0.11 -33.34 -12.08
N VAL A 10 0.76 -32.19 -12.21
CA VAL A 10 2.10 -31.95 -11.71
C VAL A 10 1.99 -31.81 -10.19
N GLN A 11 2.48 -32.80 -9.44
CA GLN A 11 2.70 -32.63 -8.01
C GLN A 11 3.88 -31.67 -7.81
N ILE A 12 3.58 -30.39 -7.60
CA ILE A 12 4.57 -29.40 -7.19
C ILE A 12 4.87 -29.65 -5.70
N ILE A 13 5.94 -30.38 -5.43
CA ILE A 13 6.48 -30.53 -4.08
C ILE A 13 7.18 -29.21 -3.74
N PHE A 14 6.51 -28.37 -2.93
CA PHE A 14 7.13 -27.22 -2.30
C PHE A 14 8.25 -27.72 -1.38
N ARG A 15 9.51 -27.60 -1.82
CA ARG A 15 10.64 -27.58 -0.90
C ARG A 15 10.80 -26.16 -0.39
N LEU A 16 10.16 -25.86 0.74
CA LEU A 16 10.64 -24.79 1.60
C LEU A 16 12.13 -25.03 1.83
N SER A 17 12.97 -24.08 1.43
CA SER A 17 14.39 -24.11 1.76
C SER A 17 14.53 -24.21 3.30
N PRO A 18 15.43 -25.05 3.82
CA PRO A 18 15.51 -25.37 5.25
C PRO A 18 15.82 -24.17 6.16
N LEU A 19 16.07 -22.98 5.60
CA LEU A 19 16.27 -21.74 6.35
C LEU A 19 14.96 -21.01 6.73
N MET A 20 13.85 -21.22 6.01
CA MET A 20 12.57 -20.56 6.30
C MET A 20 11.66 -21.37 7.25
N ALA A 21 11.89 -22.67 7.38
CA ALA A 21 11.14 -23.53 8.30
C ALA A 21 11.64 -23.46 9.76
N ALA A 22 12.82 -22.87 10.01
CA ALA A 22 13.44 -22.87 11.33
C ALA A 22 12.86 -21.81 12.31
N LEU A 23 11.93 -20.96 11.89
CA LEU A 23 11.35 -19.93 12.77
C LEU A 23 10.05 -20.35 13.50
N ALA A 24 9.58 -21.59 13.33
CA ALA A 24 8.25 -21.99 13.81
C ALA A 24 8.22 -22.92 15.03
N VAL A 25 9.34 -23.39 15.58
CA VAL A 25 9.30 -24.39 16.65
C VAL A 25 10.40 -24.17 17.68
N PHE A 26 10.12 -23.43 18.76
CA PHE A 26 10.70 -23.74 20.09
C PHE A 26 9.76 -23.37 21.25
N ILE A 27 9.00 -24.40 21.67
CA ILE A 27 8.72 -24.86 23.06
C ILE A 27 8.03 -23.88 24.03
N SER A 28 6.72 -24.08 24.22
CA SER A 28 6.05 -23.84 25.51
C SER A 28 6.19 -25.09 26.39
N PRO A 29 6.61 -25.00 27.66
CA PRO A 29 6.48 -26.12 28.59
C PRO A 29 5.03 -26.23 29.09
N ILE A 30 4.42 -27.38 28.86
CA ILE A 30 3.16 -27.77 29.51
C ILE A 30 3.51 -28.18 30.94
N THR A 31 3.17 -27.34 31.93
CA THR A 31 3.11 -27.76 33.34
C THR A 31 1.71 -28.24 33.66
N ALA A 32 1.58 -29.53 33.99
CA ALA A 32 0.38 -30.08 34.60
C ALA A 32 0.23 -29.54 36.03
N VAL A 33 -0.90 -28.93 36.35
CA VAL A 33 -1.26 -28.53 37.72
C VAL A 33 -2.38 -29.46 38.20
N GLN A 34 -2.11 -30.19 39.27
CA GLN A 34 -3.11 -30.94 40.04
C GLN A 34 -4.07 -29.96 40.71
N ALA A 35 -5.36 -30.25 40.64
CA ALA A 35 -6.41 -29.52 41.33
C ALA A 35 -6.33 -29.79 42.84
N ASP A 36 -6.20 -28.71 43.62
CA ASP A 36 -6.50 -28.73 45.05
C ASP A 36 -7.53 -27.62 45.32
N GLU A 37 -8.66 -28.01 45.91
CA GLU A 37 -9.81 -27.16 46.19
C GLU A 37 -9.54 -26.26 47.39
N THR A 38 -9.26 -24.98 47.17
CA THR A 38 -9.39 -23.95 48.22
C THR A 38 -9.91 -22.63 47.66
N THR A 39 -11.17 -22.35 48.02
CA THR A 39 -11.76 -21.01 48.29
C THR A 39 -11.54 -19.92 47.23
N THR A 40 -12.46 -19.85 46.26
CA THR A 40 -12.56 -18.79 45.26
C THR A 40 -13.09 -17.49 45.87
N THR A 41 -12.19 -16.61 46.30
CA THR A 41 -12.42 -15.16 46.19
C THR A 41 -12.56 -14.83 44.71
N ILE A 42 -13.71 -14.28 44.33
CA ILE A 42 -13.99 -13.79 42.97
C ILE A 42 -13.07 -12.58 42.73
N ASN A 43 -11.86 -12.85 42.22
CA ASN A 43 -11.04 -11.80 41.63
C ASN A 43 -11.79 -11.29 40.41
N LYS A 44 -12.20 -10.02 40.49
CA LYS A 44 -12.60 -9.20 39.36
C LYS A 44 -11.55 -9.42 38.28
N LEU A 45 -11.90 -10.06 37.16
CA LEU A 45 -11.03 -10.15 35.99
C LEU A 45 -10.68 -8.71 35.60
N GLU A 46 -9.46 -8.29 35.94
CA GLU A 46 -8.91 -7.03 35.46
C GLU A 46 -8.93 -7.11 33.93
N ALA A 47 -9.54 -6.10 33.29
CA ALA A 47 -9.52 -6.00 31.84
C ALA A 47 -8.05 -6.07 31.37
N PRO A 48 -7.74 -6.83 30.29
CA PRO A 48 -6.38 -6.97 29.82
C PRO A 48 -5.76 -5.59 29.62
N VAL A 49 -4.61 -5.34 30.26
CA VAL A 49 -3.90 -4.06 30.18
C VAL A 49 -3.62 -3.78 28.71
N GLN A 50 -4.26 -2.75 28.17
CA GLN A 50 -4.04 -2.34 26.78
C GLN A 50 -2.67 -1.66 26.71
N LEU A 51 -1.72 -2.33 26.06
CA LEU A 51 -0.39 -1.76 25.82
C LEU A 51 -0.50 -0.56 24.89
N PRO A 52 0.33 0.49 25.10
CA PRO A 52 0.35 1.61 24.20
C PRO A 52 0.88 1.18 22.82
N SER A 53 0.44 1.91 21.79
CA SER A 53 0.94 1.77 20.43
C SER A 53 1.63 3.05 19.99
N TYR A 54 2.81 2.93 19.40
CA TYR A 54 3.61 4.03 18.87
C TYR A 54 3.57 3.98 17.34
N ARG A 55 3.43 5.14 16.70
CA ARG A 55 3.29 5.25 15.25
C ARG A 55 4.41 6.11 14.68
N PHE A 56 5.03 5.63 13.61
CA PHE A 56 6.11 6.29 12.91
C PHE A 56 5.80 6.35 11.42
N HIS A 57 6.26 7.41 10.78
CA HIS A 57 6.10 7.63 9.36
C HIS A 57 7.38 8.25 8.79
N GLN A 58 7.82 7.77 7.63
CA GLN A 58 8.96 8.30 6.91
C GLN A 58 8.74 8.19 5.39
N ASP A 59 8.81 9.30 4.68
CA ASP A 59 8.78 9.31 3.22
C ASP A 59 10.14 8.98 2.58
N HIS A 60 10.10 8.69 1.29
CA HIS A 60 11.25 8.37 0.43
C HIS A 60 12.01 7.10 0.82
N VAL A 61 11.32 6.13 1.42
CA VAL A 61 11.84 4.80 1.69
C VAL A 61 11.50 3.90 0.50
N LEU A 62 12.50 3.34 -0.19
CA LEU A 62 12.33 2.53 -1.41
C LEU A 62 11.45 3.21 -2.49
N GLY A 63 11.59 4.52 -2.64
CA GLY A 63 10.82 5.34 -3.59
C GLY A 63 9.36 5.58 -3.18
N THR A 64 8.96 5.23 -1.96
CA THR A 64 7.60 5.40 -1.40
C THR A 64 7.68 5.87 0.05
N SER A 65 6.69 5.59 0.89
CA SER A 65 6.70 5.84 2.33
C SER A 65 6.84 4.54 3.15
N LEU A 66 7.35 4.68 4.37
CA LEU A 66 7.38 3.70 5.43
C LEU A 66 6.45 4.15 6.56
N ASP A 67 5.48 3.31 6.90
CA ASP A 67 4.62 3.47 8.06
C ASP A 67 4.84 2.31 9.02
N VAL A 68 5.11 2.61 10.28
CA VAL A 68 5.35 1.59 11.32
C VAL A 68 4.44 1.83 12.51
N VAL A 69 3.77 0.78 12.96
CA VAL A 69 3.03 0.77 14.23
C VAL A 69 3.66 -0.26 15.14
N VAL A 70 4.03 0.13 16.37
CA VAL A 70 4.66 -0.76 17.34
C VAL A 70 3.82 -0.80 18.61
N THR A 71 3.37 -2.00 19.00
CA THR A 71 2.69 -2.26 20.28
C THR A 71 3.73 -2.71 21.30
N THR A 72 4.03 -1.87 22.29
CA THR A 72 5.01 -2.18 23.35
C THR A 72 4.78 -1.38 24.62
N ALA A 73 5.42 -1.75 25.73
CA ALA A 73 5.22 -1.12 27.03
C ALA A 73 5.77 0.31 27.13
N ASN A 74 6.77 0.67 26.33
CA ASN A 74 7.42 1.99 26.41
C ASN A 74 7.94 2.49 25.05
N GLN A 75 8.07 3.81 24.93
CA GLN A 75 8.48 4.48 23.69
C GLN A 75 9.92 4.12 23.26
N LYS A 76 10.83 3.90 24.21
CA LYS A 76 12.23 3.60 23.92
C LYS A 76 12.39 2.28 23.17
N ASP A 77 11.60 1.27 23.53
CA ASP A 77 11.57 -0.01 22.80
C ASP A 77 10.98 0.18 21.40
N ALA A 78 9.97 1.03 21.24
CA ALA A 78 9.40 1.34 19.93
C ALA A 78 10.40 2.05 19.01
N GLU A 79 11.16 3.01 19.54
CA GLU A 79 12.23 3.72 18.81
C GLU A 79 13.37 2.77 18.44
N LYS A 80 13.77 1.86 19.34
CA LYS A 80 14.79 0.84 19.07
C LYS A 80 14.35 -0.12 17.96
N ALA A 81 13.08 -0.52 17.95
CA ALA A 81 12.52 -1.36 16.88
C ALA A 81 12.52 -0.62 15.53
N LEU A 82 12.15 0.68 15.53
CA LEU A 82 12.20 1.51 14.32
C LEU A 82 13.62 1.66 13.78
N GLU A 83 14.61 1.90 14.64
CA GLU A 83 16.02 2.01 14.23
C GLU A 83 16.53 0.72 13.58
N ALA A 84 16.17 -0.45 14.13
CA ALA A 84 16.49 -1.75 13.56
C ALA A 84 15.85 -1.96 12.17
N ILE A 85 14.58 -1.55 12.02
CA ILE A 85 13.86 -1.57 10.73
C ILE A 85 14.59 -0.70 9.70
N GLN A 86 14.87 0.56 10.04
CA GLN A 86 15.51 1.50 9.13
C GLN A 86 16.91 1.03 8.72
N THR A 87 17.65 0.46 9.66
CA THR A 87 18.99 -0.08 9.40
C THR A 87 18.94 -1.26 8.43
N GLU A 88 18.02 -2.21 8.63
CA GLU A 88 17.89 -3.37 7.74
C GLU A 88 17.38 -2.96 6.35
N ILE A 89 16.44 -2.01 6.27
CA ILE A 89 15.99 -1.43 5.00
C ILE A 89 17.17 -0.79 4.26
N ALA A 90 17.96 0.06 4.92
CA ALA A 90 19.10 0.73 4.29
C ALA A 90 20.18 -0.27 3.82
N ARG A 91 20.41 -1.34 4.59
CA ARG A 91 21.34 -2.41 4.20
C ARG A 91 20.85 -3.17 2.97
N LEU A 92 19.56 -3.53 2.93
CA LEU A 92 18.99 -4.24 1.79
C LEU A 92 18.81 -3.35 0.55
N ASP A 93 18.62 -2.04 0.71
CA ASP A 93 18.64 -1.06 -0.39
C ASP A 93 20.00 -1.07 -1.12
N GLN A 94 21.11 -1.22 -0.38
CA GLN A 94 22.45 -1.41 -0.98
C GLN A 94 22.62 -2.75 -1.71
N ILE A 95 21.72 -3.71 -1.52
CA ILE A 95 21.82 -5.03 -2.17
C ILE A 95 20.84 -5.12 -3.34
N LEU A 96 19.59 -4.72 -3.14
CA LEU A 96 18.45 -5.05 -4.01
C LEU A 96 17.95 -3.88 -4.86
N SER A 97 18.45 -2.66 -4.65
CA SER A 97 17.94 -1.47 -5.36
C SER A 97 18.50 -1.34 -6.77
N VAL A 98 17.65 -1.46 -7.79
CA VAL A 98 18.02 -1.23 -9.20
C VAL A 98 18.23 0.25 -9.55
N TRP A 99 17.86 1.15 -8.65
CA TRP A 99 17.99 2.60 -8.80
C TRP A 99 19.35 3.14 -8.34
N ARG A 100 20.14 2.29 -7.69
CA ARG A 100 21.46 2.61 -7.16
C ARG A 100 22.54 2.00 -8.05
N ASP A 101 23.49 2.83 -8.49
CA ASP A 101 24.64 2.32 -9.25
C ASP A 101 25.58 1.49 -8.38
N ASP A 102 25.63 1.77 -7.07
CA ASP A 102 26.50 1.09 -6.10
C ASP A 102 25.86 -0.15 -5.45
N SER A 103 24.67 -0.57 -5.90
CA SER A 103 24.05 -1.79 -5.36
C SER A 103 24.60 -3.07 -5.94
N GLU A 104 24.47 -4.15 -5.18
CA GLU A 104 24.90 -5.49 -5.62
C GLU A 104 24.10 -6.00 -6.83
N ILE A 105 22.78 -5.75 -6.88
CA ILE A 105 21.95 -6.09 -8.06
C ILE A 105 22.40 -5.32 -9.30
N SER A 106 22.79 -4.05 -9.16
CA SER A 106 23.32 -3.24 -10.27
C SER A 106 24.70 -3.74 -10.71
N GLN A 107 25.52 -4.21 -9.77
CA GLN A 107 26.76 -4.91 -10.10
C GLN A 107 26.49 -6.20 -10.89
N LEU A 108 25.56 -7.05 -10.44
CA LEU A 108 25.15 -8.27 -11.16
C LEU A 108 24.69 -7.95 -12.59
N ASN A 109 23.86 -6.92 -12.76
CA ASN A 109 23.37 -6.51 -14.08
C ASN A 109 24.47 -5.97 -15.00
N ARG A 110 25.55 -5.38 -14.47
CA ARG A 110 26.70 -4.89 -15.26
C ARG A 110 27.69 -6.00 -15.59
N GLU A 111 28.06 -6.79 -14.59
CA GLU A 111 29.13 -7.79 -14.70
C GLU A 111 28.62 -9.13 -15.23
N GLN A 112 27.31 -9.36 -15.18
CA GLN A 112 26.59 -10.58 -15.61
C GLN A 112 27.00 -11.84 -14.84
N LYS A 113 28.09 -11.81 -14.07
CA LYS A 113 28.55 -12.93 -13.27
C LYS A 113 29.24 -12.43 -12.01
N ILE A 114 28.65 -12.69 -10.85
CA ILE A 114 29.22 -12.31 -9.55
C ILE A 114 29.15 -13.47 -8.56
N SER A 115 29.97 -13.40 -7.51
CA SER A 115 29.74 -14.18 -6.28
C SER A 115 28.89 -13.31 -5.36
N ALA A 116 27.61 -13.65 -5.24
CA ALA A 116 26.62 -12.82 -4.56
C ALA A 116 26.56 -13.05 -3.05
N SER A 117 26.04 -12.07 -2.32
CA SER A 117 25.56 -12.21 -0.95
C SER A 117 24.47 -13.29 -0.87
N SER A 118 24.23 -13.79 0.33
CA SER A 118 23.16 -14.80 0.52
C SER A 118 21.80 -14.21 0.18
N GLU A 119 21.56 -12.95 0.55
CA GLU A 119 20.31 -12.24 0.31
C GLU A 119 20.04 -12.03 -1.17
N LEU A 120 21.03 -11.53 -1.94
CA LEU A 120 20.84 -11.38 -3.39
C LEU A 120 20.59 -12.74 -4.05
N TYR A 121 21.38 -13.76 -3.69
CA TYR A 121 21.18 -15.11 -4.23
C TYR A 121 19.79 -15.66 -3.92
N ASP A 122 19.34 -15.54 -2.68
CA ASP A 122 18.05 -16.08 -2.24
C ASP A 122 16.89 -15.35 -2.92
N VAL A 123 16.99 -14.03 -3.12
CA VAL A 123 16.01 -13.24 -3.89
C VAL A 123 15.96 -13.69 -5.35
N ILE A 124 17.11 -13.81 -6.05
CA ILE A 124 17.11 -14.25 -7.45
C ILE A 124 16.58 -15.68 -7.59
N ALA A 125 16.97 -16.58 -6.67
CA ALA A 125 16.47 -17.95 -6.66
C ALA A 125 14.95 -18.00 -6.45
N ALA A 126 14.41 -17.20 -5.52
CA ALA A 126 12.96 -17.11 -5.30
C ALA A 126 12.23 -16.52 -6.51
N CYS A 127 12.80 -15.51 -7.17
CA CYS A 127 12.24 -14.95 -8.40
C CYS A 127 12.13 -16.00 -9.51
N GLU A 128 13.17 -16.83 -9.72
CA GLU A 128 13.13 -17.91 -10.72
C GLU A 128 12.13 -19.02 -10.34
N GLN A 129 11.99 -19.31 -9.04
CA GLN A 129 10.98 -20.24 -8.53
C GLN A 129 9.56 -19.72 -8.82
N TRP A 130 9.27 -18.45 -8.51
CA TRP A 130 7.97 -17.85 -8.77
C TRP A 130 7.68 -17.73 -10.26
N ARG A 131 8.69 -17.41 -11.08
CA ARG A 131 8.58 -17.45 -12.53
C ARG A 131 8.14 -18.82 -13.02
N SER A 132 8.73 -19.89 -12.49
CA SER A 132 8.30 -21.26 -12.83
C SER A 132 6.90 -21.59 -12.32
N ALA A 133 6.57 -21.24 -11.08
CA ALA A 133 5.31 -21.60 -10.42
C ALA A 133 4.10 -20.88 -11.05
N THR A 134 4.32 -19.69 -11.60
CA THR A 134 3.30 -18.87 -12.26
C THR A 134 3.26 -19.07 -13.78
N CYS A 135 4.01 -20.04 -14.31
CA CYS A 135 4.17 -20.24 -15.76
C CYS A 135 4.60 -18.96 -16.51
N GLY A 136 5.46 -18.16 -15.88
CA GLY A 136 5.92 -16.88 -16.41
C GLY A 136 4.95 -15.72 -16.22
N GLY A 137 3.93 -15.85 -15.37
CA GLY A 137 3.09 -14.72 -14.95
C GLY A 137 3.87 -13.68 -14.12
N PHE A 138 4.83 -14.16 -13.34
CA PHE A 138 5.89 -13.35 -12.72
C PHE A 138 7.21 -13.57 -13.47
N ASP A 139 7.99 -12.52 -13.72
CA ASP A 139 9.35 -12.67 -14.27
C ASP A 139 10.24 -11.46 -13.90
N ALA A 140 11.25 -11.68 -13.04
CA ALA A 140 12.19 -10.63 -12.65
C ALA A 140 13.21 -10.30 -13.77
N ARG A 141 13.26 -11.05 -14.87
CA ARG A 141 14.21 -10.85 -15.97
C ARG A 141 13.82 -9.72 -16.93
N LEU A 142 12.71 -9.04 -16.65
CA LEU A 142 12.15 -7.96 -17.49
C LEU A 142 12.92 -6.64 -17.41
N GLY A 143 14.04 -6.55 -16.68
CA GLY A 143 14.72 -5.28 -16.40
C GLY A 143 15.11 -4.49 -17.64
N GLN A 144 15.45 -5.16 -18.75
CA GLN A 144 15.75 -4.47 -20.02
C GLN A 144 14.48 -3.89 -20.66
N LEU A 145 13.37 -4.64 -20.66
CA LEU A 145 12.08 -4.16 -21.16
C LEU A 145 11.58 -2.99 -20.33
N ILE A 146 11.63 -3.09 -19.00
CA ILE A 146 11.28 -1.99 -18.08
C ILE A 146 12.11 -0.75 -18.41
N SER A 147 13.44 -0.90 -18.52
CA SER A 147 14.33 0.24 -18.84
C SER A 147 13.98 0.89 -20.19
N LEU A 148 13.55 0.11 -21.21
CA LEU A 148 13.14 0.66 -22.51
C LEU A 148 11.82 1.41 -22.44
N TRP A 149 10.85 0.89 -21.68
CA TRP A 149 9.58 1.57 -21.43
C TRP A 149 9.76 2.87 -20.63
N GLU A 150 10.66 2.90 -19.65
CA GLU A 150 10.98 4.11 -18.88
C GLU A 150 11.70 5.19 -19.71
N ASN A 151 12.63 4.77 -20.59
CA ASN A 151 13.42 5.67 -21.41
C ASN A 151 12.72 6.13 -22.70
N SER A 152 11.46 5.73 -22.92
CA SER A 152 10.77 5.94 -24.19
C SER A 152 10.44 7.40 -24.52
N ASN A 153 10.81 8.40 -23.69
CA ASN A 153 10.67 9.84 -23.99
C ASN A 153 9.27 10.23 -24.47
N GLN A 154 8.21 9.85 -23.74
CA GLN A 154 6.79 10.04 -24.08
C GLN A 154 6.26 9.16 -25.24
N VAL A 155 7.07 8.23 -25.76
CA VAL A 155 6.59 7.21 -26.72
C VAL A 155 5.78 6.16 -25.95
N GLN A 156 4.50 6.03 -26.31
CA GLN A 156 3.55 5.11 -25.66
C GLN A 156 3.65 3.65 -26.15
N LYS A 157 4.60 3.33 -27.03
CA LYS A 157 4.76 1.98 -27.60
C LYS A 157 6.22 1.68 -27.94
N LEU A 158 6.76 0.59 -27.38
CA LEU A 158 8.04 0.02 -27.83
C LEU A 158 7.90 -0.50 -29.28
N ASP A 159 8.96 -0.46 -30.09
CA ASP A 159 8.88 -1.02 -31.43
C ASP A 159 8.68 -2.54 -31.38
N ASP A 160 7.75 -3.04 -32.20
CA ASP A 160 7.31 -4.44 -32.15
C ASP A 160 8.48 -5.41 -32.38
N GLN A 161 9.44 -5.05 -33.23
CA GLN A 161 10.61 -5.88 -33.54
C GLN A 161 11.55 -6.04 -32.33
N THR A 162 11.89 -4.95 -31.64
CA THR A 162 12.73 -5.00 -30.43
C THR A 162 12.01 -5.75 -29.31
N GLN A 163 10.72 -5.48 -29.13
CA GLN A 163 9.89 -6.19 -28.14
C GLN A 163 9.88 -7.70 -28.39
N GLU A 164 9.60 -8.15 -29.61
CA GLU A 164 9.59 -9.56 -29.98
C GLU A 164 10.97 -10.21 -29.80
N ALA A 165 12.05 -9.54 -30.21
CA ALA A 165 13.41 -10.04 -30.07
C ALA A 165 13.78 -10.28 -28.59
N LEU A 166 13.46 -9.33 -27.71
CA LEU A 166 13.69 -9.45 -26.27
C LEU A 166 12.87 -10.59 -25.66
N LEU A 167 11.61 -10.73 -26.04
CA LEU A 167 10.78 -11.84 -25.56
C LEU A 167 11.31 -13.20 -26.00
N GLN A 168 11.84 -13.32 -27.22
CA GLN A 168 12.48 -14.55 -27.68
C GLN A 168 13.78 -14.85 -26.91
N GLN A 169 14.56 -13.83 -26.57
CA GLN A 169 15.74 -13.99 -25.71
C GLN A 169 15.33 -14.46 -24.31
N LEU A 170 14.33 -13.84 -23.68
CA LEU A 170 13.83 -14.23 -22.36
C LEU A 170 13.23 -15.66 -22.32
N LYS A 171 12.71 -16.15 -23.46
CA LYS A 171 12.23 -17.54 -23.59
C LYS A 171 13.35 -18.57 -23.68
N THR A 172 14.48 -18.20 -24.27
CA THR A 172 15.57 -19.14 -24.61
C THR A 172 16.73 -19.09 -23.63
N GLN A 173 16.93 -17.96 -22.96
CA GLN A 173 18.01 -17.73 -22.02
C GLN A 173 17.55 -17.94 -20.58
N SER A 174 18.48 -18.38 -19.72
CA SER A 174 18.24 -18.65 -18.30
C SER A 174 19.27 -17.97 -17.41
N ILE A 175 18.95 -17.88 -16.12
CA ILE A 175 19.91 -17.54 -15.06
C ILE A 175 20.52 -18.83 -14.52
N GLU A 176 21.85 -18.89 -14.40
CA GLU A 176 22.53 -20.00 -13.73
C GLU A 176 22.80 -19.64 -12.27
N LEU A 177 22.39 -20.51 -11.36
CA LEU A 177 22.50 -20.34 -9.91
C LEU A 177 23.31 -21.49 -9.31
N ASN A 178 24.42 -21.17 -8.64
CA ASN A 178 25.22 -22.13 -7.89
C ASN A 178 24.96 -21.96 -6.38
N PRO A 179 24.22 -22.88 -5.72
CA PRO A 179 23.85 -22.73 -4.31
C PRO A 179 25.02 -22.89 -3.35
N GLN A 180 26.09 -23.59 -3.74
CA GLN A 180 27.26 -23.83 -2.90
C GLN A 180 28.18 -22.61 -2.86
N THR A 181 28.44 -21.98 -4.01
CA THR A 181 29.34 -20.84 -4.11
C THR A 181 28.62 -19.50 -4.12
N LYS A 182 27.27 -19.51 -4.12
CA LYS A 182 26.41 -18.33 -4.30
C LYS A 182 26.75 -17.54 -5.57
N GLN A 183 27.26 -18.22 -6.60
CA GLN A 183 27.55 -17.60 -7.89
C GLN A 183 26.25 -17.48 -8.70
N ILE A 184 26.03 -16.30 -9.28
CA ILE A 184 24.92 -16.02 -10.19
C ILE A 184 25.53 -15.67 -11.55
N THR A 185 25.07 -16.30 -12.62
CA THR A 185 25.44 -15.95 -14.00
C THR A 185 24.20 -15.64 -14.82
N LEU A 186 24.13 -14.42 -15.36
CA LEU A 186 23.11 -13.95 -16.28
C LEU A 186 23.56 -14.18 -17.73
N ALA A 187 22.63 -14.60 -18.59
CA ALA A 187 22.86 -14.52 -20.02
C ALA A 187 22.90 -13.05 -20.50
N PRO A 188 23.59 -12.71 -21.60
CA PRO A 188 23.84 -11.32 -21.97
C PRO A 188 22.62 -10.42 -22.18
N ALA A 189 21.46 -10.99 -22.53
CA ALA A 189 20.22 -10.23 -22.73
C ALA A 189 19.33 -10.15 -21.48
N ILE A 190 19.76 -10.74 -20.35
CA ILE A 190 19.01 -10.70 -19.11
C ILE A 190 19.53 -9.55 -18.25
N LYS A 191 18.63 -8.62 -17.93
CA LYS A 191 18.79 -7.66 -16.83
C LYS A 191 17.70 -7.95 -15.80
N VAL A 192 18.10 -8.16 -14.56
CA VAL A 192 17.18 -8.52 -13.48
C VAL A 192 16.66 -7.26 -12.78
N ALA A 193 15.35 -7.21 -12.55
CA ALA A 193 14.63 -6.20 -11.79
C ALA A 193 13.63 -6.93 -10.86
N PRO A 194 14.03 -7.22 -9.61
CA PRO A 194 13.22 -8.02 -8.69
C PRO A 194 12.22 -7.17 -7.89
N ASP A 195 11.90 -5.95 -8.32
CA ASP A 195 11.13 -4.97 -7.53
C ASP A 195 9.78 -5.52 -7.02
N ALA A 196 9.13 -6.38 -7.82
CA ALA A 196 7.89 -7.09 -7.50
C ALA A 196 8.05 -8.27 -6.50
N TYR A 197 9.21 -8.41 -5.86
CA TYR A 197 9.50 -9.39 -4.80
C TYR A 197 10.38 -8.77 -3.71
N ALA A 198 11.36 -7.97 -4.12
CA ALA A 198 12.38 -7.38 -3.25
C ALA A 198 11.79 -6.49 -2.16
N LYS A 199 10.75 -5.71 -2.45
CA LYS A 199 10.10 -4.84 -1.46
C LYS A 199 9.42 -5.67 -0.37
N GLY A 200 8.64 -6.69 -0.74
CA GLY A 200 8.11 -7.66 0.22
C GLY A 200 9.20 -8.36 1.04
N TYR A 201 10.30 -8.78 0.40
CA TYR A 201 11.45 -9.36 1.11
C TYR A 201 12.05 -8.40 2.14
N VAL A 202 12.22 -7.12 1.80
CA VAL A 202 12.71 -6.09 2.72
C VAL A 202 11.78 -5.93 3.92
N ILE A 203 10.46 -5.92 3.72
CA ILE A 203 9.47 -5.83 4.80
C ILE A 203 9.61 -7.02 5.75
N ASP A 204 9.72 -8.25 5.21
CA ASP A 204 9.87 -9.46 6.03
C ASP A 204 11.17 -9.43 6.85
N ARG A 205 12.29 -8.99 6.24
CA ARG A 205 13.57 -8.86 6.93
C ARG A 205 13.57 -7.76 7.99
N ALA A 206 12.90 -6.64 7.72
CA ALA A 206 12.74 -5.56 8.68
C ALA A 206 11.94 -5.99 9.92
N LEU A 207 10.89 -6.81 9.74
CA LEU A 207 10.16 -7.42 10.85
C LEU A 207 11.09 -8.28 11.72
N VAL A 208 11.90 -9.14 11.09
CA VAL A 208 12.86 -10.00 11.80
C VAL A 208 13.88 -9.15 12.56
N ALA A 209 14.42 -8.09 11.95
CA ALA A 209 15.36 -7.18 12.59
C ALA A 209 14.74 -6.51 13.83
N ALA A 210 13.49 -6.04 13.75
CA ALA A 210 12.78 -5.46 14.88
C ALA A 210 12.61 -6.46 16.04
N GLN A 211 12.20 -7.69 15.74
CA GLN A 211 12.01 -8.75 16.72
C GLN A 211 13.33 -9.15 17.40
N GLN A 212 14.43 -9.19 16.65
CA GLN A 212 15.76 -9.47 17.21
C GLN A 212 16.26 -8.33 18.09
N ALA A 213 16.00 -7.07 17.70
CA ALA A 213 16.40 -5.90 18.48
C ALA A 213 15.60 -5.77 19.79
N VAL A 214 14.33 -6.17 19.77
CA VAL A 214 13.40 -6.08 20.91
C VAL A 214 12.62 -7.40 21.06
N PRO A 215 13.20 -8.44 21.70
CA PRO A 215 12.57 -9.77 21.79
C PRO A 215 11.23 -9.81 22.54
N HIS A 216 10.96 -8.82 23.38
CA HIS A 216 9.73 -8.67 24.15
C HIS A 216 8.69 -7.76 23.48
N LEU A 217 8.83 -7.44 22.19
CA LEU A 217 7.83 -6.71 21.44
C LEU A 217 6.49 -7.48 21.42
N GLN A 218 5.36 -6.80 21.51
CA GLN A 218 4.05 -7.46 21.56
C GLN A 218 3.32 -7.43 20.22
N GLY A 219 3.59 -6.46 19.37
CA GLY A 219 3.04 -6.40 18.02
C GLY A 219 3.67 -5.32 17.17
N ILE A 220 3.61 -5.51 15.87
CA ILE A 220 4.15 -4.56 14.90
C ILE A 220 3.40 -4.63 13.56
N LEU A 221 3.27 -3.50 12.90
CA LEU A 221 2.91 -3.37 11.49
C LEU A 221 4.01 -2.58 10.81
N ILE A 222 4.49 -3.09 9.68
CA ILE A 222 5.41 -2.41 8.77
C ILE A 222 4.70 -2.33 7.43
N ASP A 223 4.51 -1.13 6.91
CA ASP A 223 3.91 -0.83 5.61
C ASP A 223 4.91 -0.01 4.79
N ILE A 224 5.26 -0.51 3.61
CA ILE A 224 6.07 0.21 2.63
C ILE A 224 5.26 0.36 1.34
N GLY A 225 4.68 1.55 1.17
CA GLY A 225 3.93 1.91 -0.04
C GLY A 225 2.66 1.10 -0.29
N GLY A 226 2.00 0.62 0.77
CA GLY A 226 0.78 -0.18 0.74
C GLY A 226 1.03 -1.67 0.98
N ASP A 227 2.24 -2.17 0.70
CA ASP A 227 2.59 -3.55 0.99
C ASP A 227 3.08 -3.66 2.43
N MET A 228 2.56 -4.64 3.14
CA MET A 228 2.70 -4.65 4.59
C MET A 228 2.85 -6.04 5.19
N ARG A 229 3.46 -6.07 6.37
CA ARG A 229 3.54 -7.23 7.25
C ARG A 229 3.06 -6.84 8.64
N VAL A 230 2.15 -7.62 9.19
CA VAL A 230 1.68 -7.46 10.57
C VAL A 230 2.08 -8.65 11.42
N TRP A 231 2.41 -8.42 12.69
CA TRP A 231 2.75 -9.47 13.64
C TRP A 231 2.26 -9.10 15.04
N GLY A 232 1.87 -10.11 15.81
CA GLY A 232 1.48 -9.97 17.20
C GLY A 232 0.20 -9.15 17.41
N GLN A 233 0.13 -8.49 18.56
CA GLN A 233 -1.03 -7.78 19.05
C GLN A 233 -1.25 -6.46 18.31
N SER A 234 -2.41 -6.32 17.67
CA SER A 234 -2.85 -5.04 17.14
C SER A 234 -3.25 -4.08 18.26
N PRO A 235 -3.21 -2.75 18.02
CA PRO A 235 -3.63 -1.75 19.02
C PRO A 235 -5.07 -1.93 19.53
N GLN A 236 -5.93 -2.55 18.71
CA GLN A 236 -7.35 -2.78 18.98
C GLN A 236 -7.65 -4.23 19.45
N GLN A 237 -6.62 -5.07 19.63
CA GLN A 237 -6.64 -6.47 20.10
C GLN A 237 -7.46 -7.49 19.27
N ALA A 238 -8.36 -7.06 18.39
CA ALA A 238 -9.22 -7.91 17.57
C ALA A 238 -8.63 -8.27 16.18
N GLY A 239 -7.30 -8.30 16.06
CA GLY A 239 -6.56 -8.44 14.80
C GLY A 239 -6.25 -7.09 14.13
N TRP A 240 -5.38 -7.10 13.11
CA TRP A 240 -4.98 -5.90 12.40
C TRP A 240 -6.00 -5.58 11.30
N LYS A 241 -6.57 -4.38 11.35
CA LYS A 241 -7.59 -3.92 10.39
C LYS A 241 -6.91 -3.22 9.22
N ILE A 242 -6.96 -3.82 8.03
CA ILE A 242 -6.36 -3.27 6.81
C ILE A 242 -7.47 -2.87 5.84
N GLY A 243 -7.52 -1.59 5.47
CA GLY A 243 -8.52 -1.08 4.54
C GLY A 243 -8.12 -1.33 3.09
N ILE A 244 -9.01 -1.92 2.29
CA ILE A 244 -8.88 -2.01 0.84
C ILE A 244 -9.72 -0.90 0.23
N GLN A 245 -9.07 -0.01 -0.51
CA GLN A 245 -9.75 1.08 -1.22
C GLN A 245 -10.53 0.53 -2.42
N ASN A 246 -11.66 1.17 -2.74
CA ASN A 246 -12.33 0.90 -4.01
C ASN A 246 -11.39 1.31 -5.15
N PRO A 247 -11.02 0.41 -6.07
CA PRO A 247 -10.14 0.75 -7.20
C PRO A 247 -10.65 1.94 -8.04
N ASN A 248 -11.97 2.10 -8.12
CA ASN A 248 -12.63 3.17 -8.88
C ASN A 248 -12.70 4.51 -8.10
N GLU A 249 -12.37 4.52 -6.81
CA GLU A 249 -12.37 5.71 -5.95
C GLU A 249 -10.96 6.01 -5.42
N ARG A 250 -10.10 6.54 -6.29
CA ARG A 250 -8.70 6.89 -5.97
C ARG A 250 -8.55 8.21 -5.20
N PHE A 251 -9.31 8.38 -4.12
CA PHE A 251 -9.22 9.56 -3.26
C PHE A 251 -8.53 9.23 -1.94
N ASP A 252 -7.62 10.10 -1.51
CA ASP A 252 -6.82 9.97 -0.29
C ASP A 252 -7.65 9.92 1.02
N ASN A 253 -8.92 10.33 0.93
CA ASN A 253 -9.90 10.34 2.02
C ASN A 253 -11.12 9.43 1.77
N ALA A 254 -11.08 8.59 0.72
CA ALA A 254 -12.12 7.59 0.51
C ALA A 254 -12.16 6.62 1.70
N ALA A 255 -13.37 6.27 2.14
CA ALA A 255 -13.53 5.17 3.06
C ALA A 255 -13.10 3.87 2.36
N PRO A 256 -12.46 2.92 3.07
CA PRO A 256 -12.16 1.63 2.47
C PRO A 256 -13.46 0.93 2.07
N ALA A 257 -13.45 0.27 0.90
CA ALA A 257 -14.56 -0.53 0.40
C ALA A 257 -14.70 -1.85 1.17
N GLN A 258 -13.58 -2.41 1.60
CA GLN A 258 -13.50 -3.60 2.43
C GLN A 258 -12.48 -3.36 3.55
N VAL A 259 -12.71 -3.96 4.71
CA VAL A 259 -11.71 -4.01 5.78
C VAL A 259 -11.35 -5.47 6.01
N LEU A 260 -10.08 -5.80 5.84
CA LEU A 260 -9.51 -7.09 6.19
C LEU A 260 -9.13 -7.11 7.66
N ASN A 261 -9.30 -8.26 8.30
CA ASN A 261 -8.84 -8.57 9.63
C ASN A 261 -7.74 -9.64 9.55
N VAL A 262 -6.49 -9.21 9.59
CA VAL A 262 -5.33 -10.08 9.40
C VAL A 262 -4.56 -10.27 10.71
N LYS A 263 -3.91 -11.42 10.86
CA LYS A 263 -3.12 -11.76 12.04
C LYS A 263 -1.87 -12.52 11.64
N ASP A 264 -0.71 -12.00 12.02
CA ASP A 264 0.59 -12.62 11.69
C ASP A 264 0.76 -12.90 10.19
N GLN A 265 0.17 -12.06 9.34
CA GLN A 265 0.15 -12.17 7.87
C GLN A 265 0.76 -10.94 7.18
N ALA A 266 0.94 -11.05 5.87
CA ALA A 266 1.27 -9.96 4.97
C ALA A 266 0.10 -9.63 4.05
N VAL A 267 0.06 -8.39 3.55
CA VAL A 267 -0.87 -7.95 2.51
C VAL A 267 -0.07 -7.19 1.46
N ALA A 268 -0.20 -7.56 0.19
CA ALA A 268 0.44 -6.88 -0.92
C ALA A 268 -0.61 -6.43 -1.95
N PHE A 269 -0.35 -5.27 -2.56
CA PHE A 269 -1.23 -4.64 -3.53
C PHE A 269 -0.51 -4.45 -4.87
N SER A 270 -1.19 -4.81 -5.96
CA SER A 270 -0.73 -4.57 -7.33
C SER A 270 -1.89 -4.07 -8.18
N GLY A 271 -1.62 -3.37 -9.27
CA GLY A 271 -2.66 -2.85 -10.18
C GLY A 271 -2.35 -1.46 -10.72
N GLN A 272 -3.39 -0.75 -11.14
CA GLN A 272 -3.26 0.61 -11.69
C GLN A 272 -3.00 1.61 -10.55
N GLY A 273 -1.73 1.74 -10.15
CA GLY A 273 -1.28 2.69 -9.13
C GLY A 273 -1.16 4.14 -9.63
N TYR A 274 -0.46 4.96 -8.84
CA TYR A 274 -0.06 6.33 -9.22
C TYR A 274 1.22 6.39 -10.08
N ARG A 275 1.97 5.28 -10.16
CA ARG A 275 3.16 5.14 -11.00
C ARG A 275 2.76 4.65 -12.38
N ASP A 276 3.18 5.37 -13.41
CA ASP A 276 2.94 5.02 -14.80
C ASP A 276 4.26 4.87 -15.59
N LEU A 277 4.23 4.05 -16.64
CA LEU A 277 5.23 3.99 -17.71
C LEU A 277 4.63 4.69 -18.93
N ALA A 278 5.03 5.94 -19.15
CA ALA A 278 4.54 6.78 -20.24
C ALA A 278 2.99 6.91 -20.29
N GLY A 279 2.35 7.05 -19.12
CA GLY A 279 0.89 7.16 -18.99
C GLY A 279 0.14 5.81 -18.98
N GLN A 280 0.85 4.68 -18.88
CA GLN A 280 0.30 3.31 -18.78
C GLN A 280 0.76 2.61 -17.50
N SER A 281 0.22 1.44 -17.18
CA SER A 281 0.65 0.69 -15.97
C SER A 281 2.16 0.47 -15.93
N HIS A 282 2.75 0.57 -14.72
CA HIS A 282 4.14 0.23 -14.49
C HIS A 282 4.40 -1.28 -14.42
N LEU A 283 3.35 -2.09 -14.42
CA LEU A 283 3.43 -3.54 -14.49
C LEU A 283 3.45 -3.98 -15.96
N LEU A 284 4.43 -4.80 -16.32
CA LEU A 284 4.52 -5.42 -17.65
C LEU A 284 4.04 -6.87 -17.60
N ASN A 285 3.28 -7.30 -18.60
CA ASN A 285 2.97 -8.71 -18.80
C ASN A 285 4.23 -9.40 -19.37
N PRO A 286 4.83 -10.40 -18.69
CA PRO A 286 6.07 -11.01 -19.16
C PRO A 286 5.94 -11.81 -20.47
N GLN A 287 4.73 -12.25 -20.80
CA GLN A 287 4.48 -13.01 -22.02
C GLN A 287 4.38 -12.12 -23.25
N THR A 288 3.82 -10.92 -23.08
CA THR A 288 3.61 -9.96 -24.19
C THR A 288 4.62 -8.84 -24.20
N GLY A 289 5.30 -8.53 -23.10
CA GLY A 289 6.20 -7.38 -22.96
C GLY A 289 5.49 -6.02 -22.91
N GLN A 290 4.16 -6.01 -22.79
CA GLN A 290 3.33 -4.80 -22.77
C GLN A 290 2.83 -4.45 -21.37
N PRO A 291 2.56 -3.15 -21.09
CA PRO A 291 1.88 -2.73 -19.88
C PRO A 291 0.56 -3.46 -19.65
N VAL A 292 0.31 -3.88 -18.42
CA VAL A 292 -0.96 -4.52 -18.02
C VAL A 292 -2.09 -3.48 -18.05
N GLN A 293 -3.18 -3.77 -18.77
CA GLN A 293 -4.34 -2.86 -18.91
C GLN A 293 -5.68 -3.47 -18.47
N THR A 294 -5.71 -4.73 -18.07
CA THR A 294 -6.95 -5.48 -17.79
C THR A 294 -7.28 -5.59 -16.32
N VAL A 295 -6.32 -5.29 -15.44
CA VAL A 295 -6.46 -5.42 -13.98
C VAL A 295 -6.33 -4.05 -13.35
N GLU A 296 -7.34 -3.69 -12.55
CA GLU A 296 -7.41 -2.42 -11.85
C GLU A 296 -6.74 -2.53 -10.48
N GLN A 297 -7.00 -3.61 -9.75
CA GLN A 297 -6.39 -3.92 -8.46
C GLN A 297 -6.32 -5.43 -8.24
N CYS A 298 -5.23 -5.88 -7.62
CA CYS A 298 -5.03 -7.21 -7.09
C CYS A 298 -4.50 -7.06 -5.67
N VAL A 299 -5.11 -7.78 -4.72
CA VAL A 299 -4.71 -7.81 -3.32
C VAL A 299 -4.44 -9.25 -2.95
N VAL A 300 -3.26 -9.53 -2.41
CA VAL A 300 -2.88 -10.85 -1.92
C VAL A 300 -2.58 -10.77 -0.44
N VAL A 301 -3.21 -11.63 0.34
CA VAL A 301 -2.90 -11.87 1.75
C VAL A 301 -2.13 -13.16 1.86
N GLY A 302 -0.99 -13.14 2.54
CA GLY A 302 -0.07 -14.29 2.60
C GLY A 302 0.67 -14.42 3.92
N GLN A 303 1.51 -15.44 4.02
CA GLN A 303 2.33 -15.69 5.22
C GLN A 303 3.58 -14.79 5.29
N CYS A 304 4.11 -14.37 4.16
CA CYS A 304 5.23 -13.44 4.04
C CYS A 304 4.94 -12.40 2.95
N ALA A 305 5.53 -11.22 3.09
CA ALA A 305 5.30 -10.11 2.18
C ALA A 305 5.98 -10.35 0.83
N ALA A 306 7.14 -11.01 0.78
CA ALA A 306 7.86 -11.29 -0.46
C ALA A 306 7.02 -12.11 -1.47
N ASP A 307 6.42 -13.21 -1.00
CA ASP A 307 5.61 -14.07 -1.85
C ASP A 307 4.27 -13.40 -2.19
N ALA A 308 3.67 -12.66 -1.25
CA ALA A 308 2.44 -11.92 -1.50
C ALA A 308 2.63 -10.85 -2.61
N ASP A 309 3.76 -10.14 -2.61
CA ASP A 309 4.12 -9.12 -3.63
C ASP A 309 4.30 -9.77 -5.02
N ALA A 310 5.05 -10.87 -5.10
CA ALA A 310 5.24 -11.59 -6.35
C ALA A 310 3.94 -12.19 -6.89
N LEU A 311 3.10 -12.76 -6.02
CA LEU A 311 1.79 -13.27 -6.41
C LEU A 311 0.85 -12.15 -6.85
N ALA A 312 0.79 -11.04 -6.12
CA ALA A 312 -0.04 -9.89 -6.49
C ALA A 312 0.34 -9.37 -7.88
N THR A 313 1.64 -9.29 -8.17
CA THR A 313 2.14 -8.94 -9.51
C THR A 313 1.79 -10.00 -10.55
N ALA A 314 2.06 -11.28 -10.28
CA ALA A 314 1.80 -12.38 -11.20
C ALA A 314 0.33 -12.44 -11.64
N LEU A 315 -0.58 -12.31 -10.66
CA LEU A 315 -2.02 -12.36 -10.89
C LEU A 315 -2.50 -11.24 -11.82
N THR A 316 -1.80 -10.10 -11.87
CA THR A 316 -2.15 -9.03 -12.83
C THR A 316 -1.84 -9.40 -14.28
N ALA A 317 -0.88 -10.29 -14.52
CA ALA A 317 -0.45 -10.72 -15.85
C ALA A 317 -1.08 -12.06 -16.29
N MET A 318 -1.65 -12.82 -15.37
CA MET A 318 -2.28 -14.11 -15.63
C MET A 318 -3.76 -13.97 -15.98
N PRO A 319 -4.36 -14.95 -16.69
CA PRO A 319 -5.81 -15.08 -16.74
C PRO A 319 -6.37 -15.21 -15.32
N ALA A 320 -7.37 -14.39 -14.96
CA ALA A 320 -7.86 -14.28 -13.59
C ALA A 320 -8.26 -15.64 -12.95
N HIS A 321 -8.90 -16.52 -13.71
CA HIS A 321 -9.30 -17.85 -13.23
C HIS A 321 -8.09 -18.76 -12.93
N GLU A 322 -7.04 -18.73 -13.76
CA GLU A 322 -5.80 -19.48 -13.53
C GLU A 322 -5.03 -18.90 -12.33
N GLY A 323 -5.01 -17.57 -12.21
CA GLY A 323 -4.40 -16.88 -11.08
C GLY A 323 -5.05 -17.23 -9.75
N ILE A 324 -6.39 -17.21 -9.67
CA ILE A 324 -7.09 -17.65 -8.46
C ILE A 324 -6.88 -19.15 -8.20
N GLN A 325 -6.90 -20.00 -9.23
CA GLN A 325 -6.63 -21.43 -9.05
C GLN A 325 -5.21 -21.70 -8.51
N LEU A 326 -4.22 -20.88 -8.88
CA LEU A 326 -2.89 -20.93 -8.29
C LEU A 326 -2.94 -20.61 -6.79
N ILE A 327 -3.67 -19.56 -6.39
CA ILE A 327 -3.83 -19.18 -4.98
C ILE A 327 -4.49 -20.30 -4.16
N GLU A 328 -5.52 -20.97 -4.70
CA GLU A 328 -6.18 -22.11 -4.01
C GLU A 328 -5.23 -23.29 -3.72
N GLN A 329 -4.08 -23.37 -4.38
CA GLN A 329 -3.07 -24.40 -4.14
C GLN A 329 -2.06 -24.01 -3.06
N LEU A 330 -2.06 -22.75 -2.62
CA LEU A 330 -1.10 -22.18 -1.69
C LEU A 330 -1.72 -22.07 -0.29
N VAL A 331 -1.25 -22.90 0.64
CA VAL A 331 -1.73 -22.87 2.02
C VAL A 331 -1.38 -21.53 2.68
N GLY A 332 -2.40 -20.85 3.20
CA GLY A 332 -2.23 -19.59 3.91
C GLY A 332 -2.16 -18.36 3.01
N TYR A 333 -2.55 -18.50 1.73
CA TYR A 333 -2.67 -17.38 0.79
C TYR A 333 -4.11 -17.23 0.33
N GLU A 334 -4.56 -15.98 0.24
CA GLU A 334 -5.86 -15.60 -0.29
C GLU A 334 -5.67 -14.38 -1.20
N ALA A 335 -6.52 -14.24 -2.22
CA ALA A 335 -6.42 -13.12 -3.15
C ALA A 335 -7.79 -12.62 -3.59
N GLN A 336 -7.84 -11.33 -3.92
CA GLN A 336 -8.92 -10.70 -4.65
C GLN A 336 -8.33 -9.89 -5.81
N LEU A 337 -8.90 -10.06 -6.99
CA LEU A 337 -8.56 -9.33 -8.20
C LEU A 337 -9.80 -8.65 -8.75
N VAL A 338 -9.69 -7.38 -9.09
CA VAL A 338 -10.72 -6.57 -9.73
C VAL A 338 -10.20 -6.17 -11.11
N SER A 339 -10.88 -6.61 -12.17
CA SER A 339 -10.57 -6.22 -13.55
C SER A 339 -11.15 -4.84 -13.88
N THR A 340 -10.64 -4.24 -14.96
CA THR A 340 -11.05 -2.89 -15.40
C THR A 340 -12.50 -2.79 -15.87
N ASP A 341 -13.15 -3.92 -16.16
CA ASP A 341 -14.60 -4.03 -16.42
C ASP A 341 -15.45 -4.18 -15.14
N GLY A 342 -14.80 -4.17 -13.96
CA GLY A 342 -15.44 -4.26 -12.65
C GLY A 342 -15.75 -5.68 -12.18
N ILE A 343 -15.35 -6.72 -12.92
CA ILE A 343 -15.51 -8.11 -12.47
C ILE A 343 -14.53 -8.39 -11.33
N GLN A 344 -15.05 -8.98 -10.24
CA GLN A 344 -14.25 -9.38 -9.09
C GLN A 344 -14.05 -10.90 -9.07
N TYR A 345 -12.80 -11.32 -8.94
CA TYR A 345 -12.37 -12.70 -8.73
C TYR A 345 -11.76 -12.79 -7.34
N GLN A 346 -12.05 -13.86 -6.60
CA GLN A 346 -11.49 -14.04 -5.27
C GLN A 346 -11.31 -15.53 -4.95
N SER A 347 -10.33 -15.82 -4.11
CA SER A 347 -10.16 -17.15 -3.54
C SER A 347 -11.27 -17.48 -2.53
N SER A 348 -11.44 -18.78 -2.27
CA SER A 348 -12.52 -19.34 -1.48
C SER A 348 -12.50 -18.89 -0.01
N GLY A 349 -11.32 -18.67 0.56
CA GLY A 349 -11.15 -18.20 1.93
C GLY A 349 -11.17 -16.68 2.10
N TRP A 350 -11.19 -15.89 1.01
CA TRP A 350 -11.15 -14.43 1.07
C TRP A 350 -12.21 -13.83 2.01
N SER A 351 -13.43 -14.36 1.96
CA SER A 351 -14.56 -13.89 2.79
C SER A 351 -14.31 -14.01 4.30
N THR A 352 -13.43 -14.94 4.72
CA THR A 352 -13.07 -15.14 6.14
C THR A 352 -12.13 -14.07 6.67
N LEU A 353 -11.43 -13.37 5.77
CA LEU A 353 -10.57 -12.25 6.11
C LEU A 353 -11.35 -10.96 6.32
N LEU A 354 -12.59 -10.88 5.86
CA LEU A 354 -13.39 -9.65 5.99
C LEU A 354 -13.75 -9.42 7.46
N ASP A 355 -13.56 -8.19 7.93
CA ASP A 355 -13.96 -7.81 9.28
C ASP A 355 -15.47 -7.93 9.45
N ALA A 356 -15.93 -8.62 10.50
CA ALA A 356 -17.36 -8.84 10.74
C ALA A 356 -18.15 -7.54 11.03
N ASN A 357 -17.45 -6.48 11.45
CA ASN A 357 -18.04 -5.18 11.76
C ASN A 357 -17.80 -4.16 10.64
N GLN A 358 -17.73 -4.59 9.38
CA GLN A 358 -17.72 -3.62 8.27
C GLN A 358 -18.87 -2.64 8.49
N PRO A 359 -18.61 -1.32 8.55
CA PRO A 359 -19.71 -0.38 8.51
C PRO A 359 -20.45 -0.68 7.21
N ALA A 360 -21.69 -1.18 7.34
CA ALA A 360 -22.55 -1.38 6.19
C ALA A 360 -22.47 -0.09 5.39
N ILE A 361 -22.05 -0.18 4.12
CA ILE A 361 -22.19 0.93 3.19
C ILE A 361 -23.69 1.26 3.23
N MET A 362 -24.01 2.32 3.96
CA MET A 362 -25.37 2.63 4.41
C MET A 362 -26.24 2.78 3.17
N ARG A 363 -27.09 1.77 2.94
CA ARG A 363 -28.22 1.89 2.02
C ARG A 363 -29.05 3.08 2.51
N HIS A 364 -29.13 4.11 1.66
CA HIS A 364 -29.83 5.36 1.97
C HIS A 364 -31.27 5.11 2.42
N VAL A 365 -31.57 5.52 3.66
CA VAL A 365 -32.93 5.80 4.13
C VAL A 365 -33.32 7.18 3.59
N ALA A 366 -34.42 7.23 2.86
CA ALA A 366 -35.04 8.46 2.39
C ALA A 366 -35.58 9.27 3.58
N ALA A 367 -35.30 10.57 3.63
CA ALA A 367 -36.02 11.50 4.49
C ALA A 367 -36.33 12.78 3.70
N GLY A 368 -37.62 13.13 3.68
CA GLY A 368 -38.19 14.21 2.89
C GLY A 368 -37.92 15.62 3.42
N GLY A 369 -38.19 16.58 2.55
CA GLY A 369 -38.14 18.02 2.80
C GLY A 369 -37.83 18.77 1.50
N ALA A 370 -38.63 19.79 1.18
CA ALA A 370 -38.58 20.53 -0.08
C ALA A 370 -37.34 21.45 -0.18
N ALA A 371 -36.17 20.84 -0.40
CA ALA A 371 -34.98 21.45 -0.96
C ALA A 371 -34.45 20.48 -2.03
N THR A 372 -33.93 20.99 -3.15
CA THR A 372 -33.27 20.15 -4.15
C THR A 372 -32.13 19.41 -3.47
N ALA A 373 -32.18 18.08 -3.43
CA ALA A 373 -31.15 17.26 -2.82
C ALA A 373 -29.83 17.35 -3.61
N TRP A 374 -28.71 17.02 -2.97
CA TRP A 374 -27.43 16.82 -3.67
C TRP A 374 -27.61 15.94 -4.92
N PRO A 375 -27.11 16.35 -6.11
CA PRO A 375 -27.30 15.60 -7.34
C PRO A 375 -26.77 14.17 -7.20
N LYS A 376 -27.65 13.19 -7.43
CA LYS A 376 -27.31 11.77 -7.25
C LYS A 376 -26.09 11.39 -8.08
N GLY A 377 -25.09 10.81 -7.42
CA GLY A 377 -23.85 10.35 -8.03
C GLY A 377 -22.83 11.44 -8.32
N TYR A 378 -23.07 12.71 -7.97
CA TYR A 378 -22.07 13.76 -8.09
C TYR A 378 -21.13 13.79 -6.88
N GLN A 379 -19.89 14.23 -7.11
CA GLN A 379 -18.89 14.47 -6.09
C GLN A 379 -18.04 15.68 -6.45
N ALA A 380 -17.51 16.36 -5.42
CA ALA A 380 -16.53 17.42 -5.56
C ALA A 380 -15.12 16.82 -5.37
N GLN A 381 -14.34 16.74 -6.45
CA GLN A 381 -12.95 16.26 -6.43
C GLN A 381 -12.01 17.45 -6.28
N ILE A 382 -11.15 17.43 -5.28
CA ILE A 382 -10.18 18.48 -4.97
C ILE A 382 -8.77 17.92 -5.17
N GLU A 383 -8.06 18.41 -6.19
CA GLU A 383 -6.65 18.12 -6.39
C GLU A 383 -5.83 19.22 -5.70
N VAL A 384 -5.00 18.85 -4.74
CA VAL A 384 -4.11 19.74 -4.00
C VAL A 384 -2.67 19.39 -4.34
N ASN A 385 -1.93 20.34 -4.89
CA ASN A 385 -0.48 20.20 -5.09
C ASN A 385 0.26 20.80 -3.91
N ILE A 386 1.13 20.04 -3.25
CA ILE A 386 2.07 20.55 -2.24
C ILE A 386 3.43 20.74 -2.91
N PRO A 387 3.95 21.98 -3.01
CA PRO A 387 5.16 22.24 -3.76
C PRO A 387 6.40 21.85 -2.96
N LYS A 388 7.46 21.43 -3.67
CA LYS A 388 8.78 21.28 -3.08
C LYS A 388 9.42 22.66 -2.99
N ILE A 389 9.64 23.12 -1.77
CA ILE A 389 10.23 24.44 -1.50
C ILE A 389 11.72 24.24 -1.19
N ALA A 390 12.58 24.94 -1.91
CA ALA A 390 14.03 24.88 -1.70
C ALA A 390 14.41 25.67 -0.43
N VAL A 391 14.53 24.95 0.70
CA VAL A 391 14.98 25.48 1.99
C VAL A 391 15.88 24.46 2.68
N ASP A 392 16.83 24.93 3.49
CA ASP A 392 17.86 24.09 4.14
C ASP A 392 17.27 23.02 5.08
N ASN A 393 16.06 23.26 5.61
CA ASN A 393 15.34 22.35 6.50
C ASN A 393 13.86 22.31 6.14
N TYR A 394 13.52 21.64 5.04
CA TYR A 394 12.12 21.47 4.65
C TYR A 394 11.33 20.72 5.74
N ARG A 395 10.09 21.16 5.95
CA ARG A 395 9.12 20.55 6.86
C ARG A 395 7.84 20.34 6.05
N ALA A 396 7.26 19.15 6.11
CA ALA A 396 5.99 18.90 5.45
C ALA A 396 4.92 19.86 5.99
N PRO A 397 4.15 20.53 5.12
CA PRO A 397 3.15 21.49 5.58
C PRO A 397 1.98 20.77 6.25
N TYR A 398 1.40 21.47 7.20
CA TYR A 398 0.14 21.18 7.86
C TYR A 398 -0.98 21.63 6.94
N VAL A 399 -1.86 20.71 6.53
CA VAL A 399 -2.91 21.00 5.55
C VAL A 399 -4.28 20.75 6.17
N SER A 400 -5.18 21.71 6.03
CA SER A 400 -6.58 21.58 6.44
C SER A 400 -7.48 21.85 5.24
N VAL A 401 -8.35 20.91 4.91
CA VAL A 401 -9.36 21.04 3.86
C VAL A 401 -10.73 20.83 4.48
N TRP A 402 -11.62 21.80 4.34
CA TRP A 402 -12.97 21.73 4.91
C TRP A 402 -14.00 22.47 4.05
N VAL A 403 -15.27 22.21 4.31
CA VAL A 403 -16.42 22.76 3.61
C VAL A 403 -17.29 23.53 4.58
N THR A 404 -17.74 24.71 4.17
CA THR A 404 -18.81 25.44 4.84
C THR A 404 -19.98 25.70 3.90
N ASP A 405 -21.15 25.99 4.47
CA ASP A 405 -22.25 26.57 3.71
C ASP A 405 -21.98 28.06 3.38
N ALA A 406 -22.89 28.71 2.66
CA ALA A 406 -22.83 30.12 2.33
C ALA A 406 -22.77 31.07 3.55
N ASN A 407 -23.23 30.60 4.73
CA ASN A 407 -23.18 31.34 5.99
C ASN A 407 -21.91 31.05 6.80
N LYS A 408 -20.93 30.35 6.21
CA LYS A 408 -19.68 29.92 6.86
C LYS A 408 -19.92 28.98 8.04
N LYS A 409 -21.05 28.27 8.09
CA LYS A 409 -21.25 27.18 9.03
C LYS A 409 -20.51 25.95 8.54
N LEU A 410 -19.74 25.29 9.40
CA LEU A 410 -19.04 24.05 9.06
C LEU A 410 -20.04 22.99 8.59
N VAL A 411 -19.73 22.39 7.44
CA VAL A 411 -20.47 21.28 6.85
C VAL A 411 -19.68 19.99 7.01
N ARG A 412 -18.39 20.00 6.62
CA ARG A 412 -17.50 18.84 6.73
C ARG A 412 -16.03 19.20 6.67
N THR A 413 -15.22 18.51 7.45
CA THR A 413 -13.77 18.50 7.36
C THR A 413 -13.37 17.33 6.45
N ILE A 414 -12.73 17.64 5.33
CA ILE A 414 -12.35 16.66 4.30
C ILE A 414 -11.01 16.01 4.66
N ALA A 415 -10.04 16.81 5.11
CA ALA A 415 -8.72 16.33 5.48
C ALA A 415 -8.05 17.27 6.49
N VAL A 416 -7.29 16.69 7.42
CA VAL A 416 -6.31 17.40 8.25
C VAL A 416 -5.02 16.59 8.22
N TRP A 417 -3.91 17.20 7.75
CA TRP A 417 -2.58 16.60 7.73
C TRP A 417 -1.68 17.37 8.68
N GLY A 418 -1.00 16.67 9.60
CA GLY A 418 -0.16 17.28 10.63
C GLY A 418 0.27 16.26 11.69
N LYS A 419 1.55 16.31 12.08
CA LYS A 419 2.13 15.36 13.05
C LYS A 419 1.99 15.81 14.52
N ASP A 420 1.99 17.12 14.74
CA ASP A 420 1.93 17.74 16.07
C ASP A 420 0.75 18.71 16.18
N GLU A 421 -0.08 18.55 17.22
CA GLU A 421 -1.20 19.44 17.53
C GLU A 421 -0.75 20.90 17.70
N LYS A 422 0.46 21.10 18.25
CA LYS A 422 1.11 22.41 18.43
C LYS A 422 1.19 23.20 17.12
N TRP A 423 1.36 22.53 15.99
CA TRP A 423 1.55 23.18 14.70
C TRP A 423 0.30 23.09 13.81
N ILE A 424 -0.60 22.14 14.04
CA ILE A 424 -1.96 22.15 13.45
C ILE A 424 -2.68 23.49 13.74
N ASN A 425 -2.45 24.09 14.91
CA ASN A 425 -3.05 25.38 15.25
C ASN A 425 -2.54 26.57 14.41
N SER A 426 -1.46 26.37 13.63
CA SER A 426 -0.91 27.37 12.71
C SER A 426 -1.75 27.52 11.45
N ASN A 427 -2.62 26.53 11.15
CA ASN A 427 -3.80 26.72 10.32
C ASN A 427 -4.88 27.49 11.10
N TYR A 428 -4.58 28.75 11.45
CA TYR A 428 -5.36 29.52 12.41
C TYR A 428 -6.75 29.91 11.92
N VAL A 429 -7.02 29.89 10.61
CA VAL A 429 -8.35 30.19 10.05
C VAL A 429 -9.31 29.05 10.38
N TRP A 430 -8.89 27.82 10.14
CA TRP A 430 -9.63 26.61 10.50
C TRP A 430 -9.61 26.35 12.00
N TRP A 431 -8.44 26.40 12.64
CA TRP A 431 -8.25 26.04 14.04
C TRP A 431 -9.11 26.87 14.99
N ARG A 432 -9.12 28.20 14.82
CA ARG A 432 -9.86 29.11 15.72
C ARG A 432 -11.37 28.95 15.61
N ARG A 433 -11.89 28.52 14.47
CA ARG A 433 -13.32 28.47 14.18
C ARG A 433 -13.92 27.08 14.35
N TYR A 434 -13.15 26.04 14.01
CA TYR A 434 -13.65 24.68 13.89
C TYR A 434 -12.74 23.68 14.64
N GLY A 435 -11.43 23.72 14.39
CA GLY A 435 -10.49 22.70 14.87
C GLY A 435 -10.45 22.52 16.40
N ARG A 436 -10.52 23.61 17.18
CA ARG A 436 -10.49 23.57 18.66
C ARG A 436 -11.64 22.79 19.31
N GLN A 437 -12.76 22.62 18.61
CA GLN A 437 -13.99 22.04 19.14
C GLN A 437 -14.25 20.64 18.56
N MET A 438 -13.35 20.10 17.73
CA MET A 438 -13.55 18.78 17.11
C MET A 438 -13.26 17.66 18.11
N PRO A 439 -14.26 16.83 18.47
CA PRO A 439 -14.00 15.60 19.19
C PRO A 439 -13.23 14.64 18.27
N ASN A 440 -12.14 14.05 18.77
CA ASN A 440 -11.32 13.04 18.07
C ASN A 440 -10.48 13.56 16.89
N LEU A 441 -9.85 14.74 17.02
CA LEU A 441 -8.87 15.23 16.05
C LEU A 441 -7.80 14.18 15.71
N ASP A 442 -7.35 13.40 16.70
CA ASP A 442 -6.36 12.32 16.55
C ASP A 442 -6.80 11.18 15.61
N ALA A 443 -8.10 11.04 15.34
CA ALA A 443 -8.65 10.05 14.39
C ALA A 443 -8.76 10.59 12.96
N VAL A 444 -8.75 11.91 12.77
CA VAL A 444 -8.93 12.60 11.47
C VAL A 444 -7.61 13.18 10.97
N ALA A 445 -6.72 13.58 11.87
CA ALA A 445 -5.39 14.06 11.58
C ALA A 445 -4.50 12.89 11.13
N LYS A 446 -4.05 12.95 9.87
CA LYS A 446 -3.01 12.05 9.32
C LYS A 446 -1.63 12.71 9.47
N PRO A 447 -0.51 11.96 9.46
CA PRO A 447 0.83 12.55 9.40
C PRO A 447 0.96 13.61 8.30
N SER A 448 1.81 14.61 8.51
CA SER A 448 2.07 15.64 7.50
C SER A 448 2.63 15.01 6.22
N ARG A 449 2.19 15.51 5.07
CA ARG A 449 2.53 14.93 3.75
C ARG A 449 3.58 15.80 3.04
N GLN A 450 4.57 15.15 2.43
CA GLN A 450 5.67 15.81 1.68
C GLN A 450 5.17 16.45 0.36
N PRO A 451 6.03 17.12 -0.42
CA PRO A 451 5.64 17.66 -1.72
C PRO A 451 5.08 16.59 -2.66
N GLY A 452 3.96 16.88 -3.31
CA GLY A 452 3.28 15.92 -4.19
C GLY A 452 1.88 16.39 -4.61
N GLN A 453 1.25 15.62 -5.50
CA GLN A 453 -0.15 15.82 -5.88
C GLN A 453 -1.05 14.89 -5.08
N TYR A 454 -2.10 15.45 -4.48
CA TYR A 454 -3.06 14.74 -3.65
C TYR A 454 -4.47 14.94 -4.16
N LYS A 455 -5.31 13.91 -4.07
CA LYS A 455 -6.69 13.94 -4.57
C LYS A 455 -7.66 13.63 -3.44
N LEU A 456 -8.48 14.61 -3.10
CA LEU A 456 -9.54 14.49 -2.10
C LEU A 456 -10.90 14.48 -2.80
N ALA A 457 -11.91 13.88 -2.18
CA ALA A 457 -13.29 14.00 -2.64
C ALA A 457 -14.24 14.35 -1.50
N TRP A 458 -15.31 15.07 -1.86
CA TRP A 458 -16.46 15.28 -1.00
C TRP A 458 -17.73 14.79 -1.72
N ASP A 459 -18.39 13.83 -1.09
CA ASP A 459 -19.58 13.13 -1.58
C ASP A 459 -20.90 13.84 -1.24
N GLY A 460 -20.83 15.08 -0.75
CA GLY A 460 -22.01 15.85 -0.37
C GLY A 460 -22.65 15.43 0.94
N LYS A 461 -21.91 14.79 1.84
CA LYS A 461 -22.37 14.52 3.21
C LYS A 461 -21.73 15.44 4.23
N ASP A 462 -22.45 15.79 5.29
CA ASP A 462 -21.93 16.52 6.45
C ASP A 462 -21.09 15.64 7.40
N GLU A 463 -20.58 16.22 8.49
CA GLU A 463 -19.83 15.52 9.56
C GLU A 463 -20.59 14.34 10.19
N GLN A 464 -21.92 14.32 10.12
CA GLN A 464 -22.75 13.23 10.65
C GLN A 464 -23.07 12.17 9.57
N GLY A 465 -22.51 12.32 8.36
CA GLY A 465 -22.76 11.43 7.24
C GLY A 465 -24.12 11.65 6.56
N LYS A 466 -24.84 12.74 6.88
CA LYS A 466 -26.11 13.08 6.27
C LYS A 466 -25.89 13.87 4.99
N ALA A 467 -26.62 13.54 3.93
CA ALA A 467 -26.55 14.27 2.67
C ALA A 467 -26.98 15.73 2.86
N VAL A 468 -26.20 16.65 2.27
CA VAL A 468 -26.50 18.08 2.24
C VAL A 468 -27.38 18.42 1.04
N ASN A 469 -28.00 19.59 1.06
CA ASN A 469 -28.84 20.03 -0.05
C ASN A 469 -28.00 20.59 -1.21
N ALA A 470 -28.57 20.66 -2.40
CA ALA A 470 -28.04 21.50 -3.47
C ALA A 470 -27.99 22.97 -3.01
N GLY A 471 -27.02 23.72 -3.50
CA GLY A 471 -26.78 25.09 -3.10
C GLY A 471 -25.30 25.46 -3.12
N LYS A 472 -25.01 26.64 -2.57
CA LYS A 472 -23.65 27.19 -2.55
C LYS A 472 -22.89 26.74 -1.32
N TYR A 473 -21.71 26.19 -1.56
CA TYR A 473 -20.75 25.79 -0.55
C TYR A 473 -19.41 26.45 -0.80
N LEU A 474 -18.61 26.58 0.25
CA LEU A 474 -17.24 27.07 0.18
C LEU A 474 -16.32 25.93 0.57
N ILE A 475 -15.40 25.59 -0.32
CA ILE A 475 -14.32 24.64 -0.04
C ILE A 475 -13.09 25.45 0.31
N HIS A 476 -12.58 25.21 1.49
CA HIS A 476 -11.45 25.91 2.06
C HIS A 476 -10.23 25.01 2.09
N ILE A 477 -9.08 25.59 1.74
CA ILE A 477 -7.79 24.92 1.82
C ILE A 477 -6.85 25.85 2.56
N GLU A 478 -6.28 25.36 3.66
CA GLU A 478 -5.32 26.08 4.47
C GLU A 478 -4.07 25.24 4.64
N THR A 479 -2.91 25.87 4.48
CA THR A 479 -1.61 25.24 4.59
C THR A 479 -0.68 26.12 5.41
N SER A 480 0.08 25.51 6.32
CA SER A 480 1.14 26.19 7.07
C SER A 480 2.33 25.27 7.24
N ARG A 481 3.54 25.82 7.29
CA ARG A 481 4.75 25.03 7.51
C ARG A 481 5.43 25.47 8.80
N GLU A 482 6.01 24.52 9.53
CA GLU A 482 6.79 24.86 10.73
C GLU A 482 7.91 25.83 10.36
N HIS A 483 7.89 27.00 10.97
CA HIS A 483 8.81 28.10 10.66
C HIS A 483 8.79 28.55 9.18
N GLY A 484 7.71 28.23 8.45
CA GLY A 484 7.48 28.64 7.07
C GLY A 484 6.31 29.61 6.97
N ASP A 485 5.80 29.75 5.75
CA ASP A 485 4.68 30.65 5.46
C ASP A 485 3.33 30.01 5.79
N HIS A 486 2.28 30.78 5.53
CA HIS A 486 0.89 30.38 5.61
C HIS A 486 0.20 30.69 4.29
N SER A 487 -0.66 29.79 3.83
CA SER A 487 -1.45 29.99 2.61
C SER A 487 -2.87 29.51 2.85
N TYR A 488 -3.84 30.36 2.51
CA TYR A 488 -5.25 30.07 2.67
C TYR A 488 -6.02 30.48 1.42
N GLN A 489 -6.82 29.54 0.93
CA GLN A 489 -7.61 29.70 -0.28
C GLN A 489 -9.03 29.19 -0.09
N THR A 490 -9.95 29.67 -0.91
CA THR A 490 -11.35 29.24 -0.91
C THR A 490 -11.87 29.16 -2.34
N ILE A 491 -12.64 28.10 -2.62
CA ILE A 491 -13.34 27.87 -3.89
C ILE A 491 -14.84 27.83 -3.60
N GLU A 492 -15.63 28.63 -4.32
CA GLU A 492 -17.09 28.54 -4.26
C GLU A 492 -17.58 27.39 -5.13
N LEU A 493 -18.33 26.46 -4.58
CA LEU A 493 -18.99 25.39 -5.31
C LEU A 493 -20.49 25.62 -5.33
N ASP A 494 -21.04 25.86 -6.52
CA ASP A 494 -22.49 25.84 -6.74
C ASP A 494 -22.93 24.41 -7.11
N VAL A 495 -23.62 23.75 -6.19
CA VAL A 495 -24.06 22.37 -6.33
C VAL A 495 -25.35 22.33 -7.16
N ALA A 496 -25.19 22.03 -8.44
CA ALA A 496 -26.26 21.82 -9.41
C ALA A 496 -25.95 20.58 -10.26
N PRO A 497 -26.92 19.90 -10.90
CA PRO A 497 -26.68 18.70 -11.74
C PRO A 497 -25.98 19.04 -13.07
N LYS A 498 -24.80 19.66 -12.98
CA LYS A 498 -23.95 20.12 -14.08
C LYS A 498 -22.49 20.02 -13.63
N THR A 499 -21.62 19.58 -14.54
CA THR A 499 -20.19 19.55 -14.26
C THR A 499 -19.65 20.97 -14.08
N ALA A 500 -18.81 21.17 -13.07
CA ALA A 500 -18.09 22.42 -12.84
C ALA A 500 -16.60 22.13 -12.63
N THR A 501 -15.73 22.99 -13.15
CA THR A 501 -14.28 22.91 -12.92
C THR A 501 -13.77 24.30 -12.56
N GLN A 502 -12.95 24.38 -11.52
CA GLN A 502 -12.31 25.61 -11.07
C GLN A 502 -10.86 25.33 -10.74
N THR A 503 -10.01 26.35 -10.87
CA THR A 503 -8.59 26.25 -10.59
C THR A 503 -8.14 27.48 -9.86
N LEU A 504 -7.42 27.29 -8.75
CA LEU A 504 -6.78 28.35 -8.01
C LEU A 504 -5.27 28.36 -8.31
N PRO A 505 -4.67 29.55 -8.39
CA PRO A 505 -3.23 29.67 -8.59
C PRO A 505 -2.46 29.18 -7.36
N ALA A 506 -1.19 28.83 -7.57
CA ALA A 506 -0.28 28.53 -6.46
C ALA A 506 -0.08 29.74 -5.53
N GLN A 507 0.19 29.46 -4.26
CA GLN A 507 0.62 30.37 -3.21
C GLN A 507 1.93 29.86 -2.58
N ALA A 508 2.35 30.46 -1.47
CA ALA A 508 3.66 30.20 -0.86
C ALA A 508 3.82 28.74 -0.39
N GLU A 509 2.81 28.17 0.27
CA GLU A 509 2.87 26.83 0.87
C GLU A 509 1.92 25.81 0.20
N ILE A 510 1.25 26.22 -0.87
CA ILE A 510 0.34 25.37 -1.65
C ILE A 510 0.48 25.67 -3.14
N GLY A 511 0.57 24.62 -3.95
CA GLY A 511 0.60 24.70 -5.40
C GLY A 511 -0.78 24.96 -5.99
N ILE A 512 -0.94 24.66 -7.27
CA ILE A 512 -2.23 24.78 -7.95
C ILE A 512 -3.26 23.86 -7.27
N VAL A 513 -4.44 24.41 -6.98
CA VAL A 513 -5.59 23.64 -6.49
C VAL A 513 -6.63 23.56 -7.59
N LYS A 514 -7.12 22.36 -7.88
CA LYS A 514 -8.20 22.15 -8.85
C LYS A 514 -9.41 21.56 -8.16
N LEU A 515 -10.58 22.13 -8.44
CA LEU A 515 -11.87 21.58 -8.04
C LEU A 515 -12.59 21.08 -9.29
N LYS A 516 -13.05 19.83 -9.28
CA LYS A 516 -13.92 19.26 -10.30
C LYS A 516 -15.17 18.69 -9.66
N PHE A 517 -16.31 19.31 -9.92
CA PHE A 517 -17.62 18.78 -9.54
C PHE A 517 -18.20 18.01 -10.71
N GLN A 518 -18.37 16.69 -10.56
CA GLN A 518 -18.82 15.82 -11.63
C GLN A 518 -19.49 14.56 -11.08
N ARG A 519 -20.17 13.81 -11.94
CA ARG A 519 -20.63 12.46 -11.59
C ARG A 519 -19.43 11.56 -11.35
N GLY A 520 -19.38 10.89 -10.19
CA GLY A 520 -18.44 9.80 -9.93
C GLY A 520 -18.65 8.69 -10.96
N ALA A 521 -17.54 8.07 -11.39
CA ALA A 521 -17.55 6.96 -12.34
C ALA A 521 -18.36 5.78 -11.77
#